data_AF-A0A0F8W8J6-F1
#
_entry.id   AF-A0A0F8W8J6-F1
#
_cell.length_a   1.000
_cell.length_b   1.000
_cell.length_c   1.000
_cell.angle_alpha   90.00
_cell.angle_beta   90.00
_cell.angle_gamma   90.00
#
_symmetry.space_group_name_H-M   'P 1'
#
loop_
_entity.id
_entity.type
_entity.pdbx_description
1 polymer ?
#
loop_
_entity_poly.entity_id
_entity_poly.type
_entity_poly.pdbx_seq_one_letter_code
_entity_poly.pdbx_strand_id
1 'polypeptide(L)'
;VEEEGLSVLEATGAEDGESLIASDPSIGCVLVGWHFGPHAERDPHTAAGLIERTRAHNGSLPIFILTDRTQLQAIPLDVIRVVTGYVWKLEDTADFIAGRVANAVKAYLRSIMPPFFGELVRFAEDYEYSWHTPGHSGGTAFLKSPTGIAFHEFYGETMLRSDLSVSVPQLGSLMEHSGVVGEAERAAAKVFGADATYFVTNGTSSANKMVLHGCVTPGDVVLVDRNCHKSLQHALTMTGAIPVYLIPSRNHYGIIGPIHSSEFQPETIQAKLADNPLVEGNGDVGAALAVVTNSTYDGLCYDVQTTTELLGQSVDRVHFDEAWFGYAAFGPMYEGRYGMHRGPR
;
A
#
# COMPACT_ATOMS: atom_id res chain seq x y z
N VAL A 1 8.78 -16.32 28.53
CA VAL A 1 8.18 -15.59 27.38
C VAL A 1 6.66 -15.66 27.41
N GLU A 2 6.04 -16.80 27.74
CA GLU A 2 4.59 -16.90 27.90
C GLU A 2 4.05 -15.99 29.02
N GLU A 3 4.79 -15.86 30.12
CA GLU A 3 4.47 -14.91 31.20
C GLU A 3 4.54 -13.44 30.76
N GLU A 4 5.22 -13.13 29.64
CA GLU A 4 5.26 -11.80 29.01
C GLU A 4 4.11 -11.59 28.00
N GLY A 5 3.16 -12.54 27.92
CA GLY A 5 2.00 -12.47 27.02
C GLY A 5 2.27 -12.89 25.58
N LEU A 6 3.38 -13.60 25.32
CA LEU A 6 3.72 -14.13 24.00
C LEU A 6 3.30 -15.61 23.88
N SER A 7 2.79 -16.02 22.72
CA SER A 7 2.65 -17.44 22.38
C SER A 7 3.99 -18.02 21.90
N VAL A 8 4.20 -19.32 22.17
CA VAL A 8 5.38 -20.05 21.69
C VAL A 8 4.94 -21.11 20.69
N LEU A 9 5.58 -21.11 19.52
CA LEU A 9 5.47 -22.17 18.53
C LEU A 9 6.80 -22.93 18.51
N GLU A 10 6.74 -24.25 18.67
CA GLU A 10 7.92 -25.10 18.65
C GLU A 10 8.11 -25.74 17.27
N ALA A 11 9.34 -25.71 16.77
CA ALA A 11 9.75 -26.38 15.54
C ALA A 11 10.80 -27.45 15.87
N THR A 12 10.63 -28.65 15.33
CA THR A 12 11.53 -29.79 15.60
C THR A 12 12.76 -29.83 14.69
N GLY A 13 12.76 -29.05 13.61
CA GLY A 13 13.84 -28.98 12.63
C GLY A 13 13.75 -27.72 11.77
N ALA A 14 14.76 -27.49 10.93
CA ALA A 14 14.81 -26.31 10.06
C ALA A 14 13.67 -26.27 9.03
N GLU A 15 13.25 -27.42 8.50
CA GLU A 15 12.15 -27.52 7.52
C GLU A 15 10.78 -27.21 8.17
N ASP A 16 10.58 -27.71 9.39
CA ASP A 16 9.39 -27.43 10.21
C ASP A 16 9.32 -25.95 10.58
N GLY A 17 10.45 -25.38 11.01
CA GLY A 17 10.56 -23.95 11.32
C GLY A 17 10.31 -23.06 10.10
N GLU A 18 10.82 -23.44 8.93
CA GLU A 18 10.54 -22.74 7.69
C GLU A 18 9.05 -22.80 7.31
N SER A 19 8.42 -23.96 7.46
CA SER A 19 6.99 -24.13 7.19
C SER A 19 6.14 -23.25 8.11
N LEU A 20 6.51 -23.15 9.39
CA LEU A 20 5.85 -22.24 10.34
C LEU A 20 6.05 -20.77 9.95
N ILE A 21 7.27 -20.35 9.65
CA ILE A 21 7.56 -18.96 9.25
C ILE A 21 6.81 -18.56 7.98
N ALA A 22 6.72 -19.47 7.01
CA ALA A 22 6.01 -19.22 5.75
C ALA A 22 4.48 -19.21 5.90
N SER A 23 3.93 -19.92 6.90
CA SER A 23 2.48 -20.09 7.07
C SER A 23 1.86 -19.17 8.12
N ASP A 24 2.63 -18.73 9.12
CA ASP A 24 2.14 -17.90 10.22
C ASP A 24 2.76 -16.49 10.22
N PRO A 25 2.03 -15.48 9.70
CA PRO A 25 2.52 -14.10 9.66
C PRO A 25 2.52 -13.42 11.04
N SER A 26 1.98 -14.05 12.09
CA SER A 26 1.96 -13.50 13.45
C SER A 26 3.28 -13.69 14.20
N ILE A 27 4.22 -14.46 13.65
CA ILE A 27 5.54 -14.68 14.25
C ILE A 27 6.28 -13.34 14.37
N GLY A 28 6.49 -12.90 15.62
CA GLY A 28 7.17 -11.64 15.94
C GLY A 28 8.66 -11.78 16.26
N CYS A 29 9.17 -13.01 16.42
CA CYS A 29 10.57 -13.30 16.72
C CYS A 29 10.86 -14.79 16.46
N VAL A 30 12.07 -15.11 16.00
CA VAL A 30 12.54 -16.49 15.83
C VAL A 30 13.72 -16.75 16.77
N LEU A 31 13.66 -17.84 17.53
CA LEU A 31 14.78 -18.33 18.32
C LEU A 31 15.32 -19.60 17.67
N VAL A 32 16.57 -19.58 17.21
CA VAL A 32 17.19 -20.69 16.47
C VAL A 32 18.30 -21.30 17.30
N GLY A 33 18.17 -22.59 17.61
CA GLY A 33 19.28 -23.37 18.17
C GLY A 33 20.42 -23.52 17.17
N TRP A 34 21.65 -23.14 17.53
CA TRP A 34 22.79 -23.30 16.61
C TRP A 34 23.18 -24.77 16.36
N HIS A 35 22.74 -25.70 17.22
CA HIS A 35 23.11 -27.12 17.16
C HIS A 35 22.34 -27.97 16.14
N PHE A 36 21.72 -27.38 15.11
CA PHE A 36 21.10 -28.16 14.03
C PHE A 36 22.18 -28.80 13.14
N GLY A 37 22.45 -30.09 13.39
CA GLY A 37 23.11 -31.02 12.46
C GLY A 37 24.65 -30.96 12.41
N PRO A 38 25.30 -32.03 11.90
CA PRO A 38 26.76 -32.07 11.76
C PRO A 38 27.24 -31.02 10.75
N HIS A 39 28.42 -30.46 11.02
CA HIS A 39 29.11 -29.46 10.21
C HIS A 39 29.20 -29.83 8.73
N ALA A 40 28.25 -29.37 7.93
CA ALA A 40 28.39 -29.24 6.49
C ALA A 40 27.97 -27.80 6.15
N GLU A 41 28.92 -27.00 5.68
CA GLU A 41 28.78 -25.57 5.37
C GLU A 41 27.73 -25.25 4.28
N ARG A 42 26.94 -26.24 3.82
CA ARG A 42 25.94 -26.13 2.74
C ARG A 42 24.73 -27.07 2.88
N ASP A 43 24.35 -27.50 4.09
CA ASP A 43 23.09 -28.23 4.28
C ASP A 43 21.92 -27.24 4.48
N PRO A 44 20.87 -27.26 3.62
CA PRO A 44 19.68 -26.40 3.77
C PRO A 44 18.90 -26.64 5.06
N HIS A 45 19.14 -27.75 5.76
CA HIS A 45 18.55 -28.08 7.06
C HIS A 45 19.34 -27.53 8.25
N THR A 46 20.35 -26.68 8.01
CA THR A 46 21.14 -26.02 9.06
C THR A 46 20.46 -24.77 9.61
N ALA A 47 20.89 -24.36 10.81
CA ALA A 47 20.50 -23.09 11.42
C ALA A 47 20.81 -21.88 10.52
N ALA A 48 21.96 -21.87 9.83
CA ALA A 48 22.34 -20.81 8.91
C ALA A 48 21.37 -20.72 7.71
N GLY A 49 21.03 -21.87 7.12
CA GLY A 49 20.07 -21.93 6.01
C GLY A 49 18.67 -21.42 6.41
N LEU A 50 18.18 -21.78 7.60
CA LEU A 50 16.91 -21.26 8.11
C LEU A 50 16.95 -19.73 8.28
N ILE A 51 18.05 -19.18 8.83
CA ILE A 51 18.21 -17.73 9.02
C ILE A 51 18.21 -16.99 7.68
N GLU A 52 18.93 -17.50 6.68
CA GLU A 52 18.97 -16.93 5.33
C GLU A 52 17.58 -16.88 4.71
N ARG A 53 16.83 -17.98 4.76
CA ARG A 53 15.46 -18.04 4.21
C ARG A 53 14.48 -17.18 4.98
N THR A 54 14.60 -17.13 6.31
CA THR A 54 13.83 -16.20 7.15
C THR A 54 14.08 -14.76 6.72
N ARG A 55 15.32 -14.38 6.40
CA ARG A 55 15.68 -13.04 5.92
C ARG A 55 15.17 -12.75 4.51
N ALA A 56 15.19 -13.74 3.63
CA ALA A 56 14.61 -13.62 2.29
C ALA A 56 13.09 -13.40 2.34
N HIS A 57 12.41 -14.01 3.31
CA HIS A 57 10.97 -13.83 3.52
C HIS A 57 10.65 -12.53 4.28
N ASN A 58 11.42 -12.21 5.33
CA ASN A 58 11.24 -11.03 6.15
C ASN A 58 12.59 -10.44 6.60
N GLY A 59 12.95 -9.30 5.99
CA GLY A 59 14.23 -8.63 6.24
C GLY A 59 14.37 -8.01 7.63
N SER A 60 13.29 -7.86 8.41
CA SER A 60 13.29 -7.13 9.68
C SER A 60 12.89 -7.97 10.90
N LEU A 61 12.41 -9.20 10.70
CA LEU A 61 11.97 -10.08 11.78
C LEU A 61 13.12 -10.34 12.79
N PRO A 62 12.94 -10.13 14.11
CA PRO A 62 13.97 -10.43 15.08
C PRO A 62 14.39 -11.90 15.07
N ILE A 63 15.69 -12.16 15.07
CA ILE A 63 16.25 -13.52 15.14
C ILE A 63 17.28 -13.58 16.27
N PHE A 64 17.09 -14.49 17.22
CA PHE A 64 18.06 -14.79 18.26
C PHE A 64 18.67 -16.18 18.04
N ILE A 65 19.99 -16.28 18.18
CA ILE A 65 20.68 -17.58 18.17
C ILE A 65 20.83 -18.08 19.61
N LEU A 66 20.29 -19.27 19.88
CA LEU A 66 20.52 -20.02 21.11
C LEU A 66 21.82 -20.83 20.97
N THR A 67 22.86 -20.46 21.71
CA THR A 67 24.20 -21.08 21.59
C THR A 67 24.96 -21.06 22.92
N ASP A 68 26.15 -21.65 22.93
CA ASP A 68 27.09 -21.66 24.06
C ASP A 68 28.33 -20.82 23.69
N ARG A 69 29.00 -20.20 24.68
CA ARG A 69 30.13 -19.26 24.43
C ARG A 69 31.27 -19.86 23.60
N THR A 70 31.54 -21.15 23.77
CA THR A 70 32.61 -21.87 23.05
C THR A 70 32.32 -22.00 21.56
N GLN A 71 31.05 -21.95 21.15
CA GLN A 71 30.64 -22.13 19.77
C GLN A 71 30.44 -20.81 19.02
N LEU A 72 30.49 -19.66 19.70
CA LEU A 72 30.36 -18.36 19.05
C LEU A 72 31.41 -18.18 17.93
N GLN A 73 32.63 -18.67 18.12
CA GLN A 73 33.71 -18.58 17.12
C GLN A 73 33.40 -19.38 15.84
N ALA A 74 32.48 -20.34 15.90
CA ALA A 74 32.08 -21.16 14.76
C ALA A 74 30.89 -20.56 13.98
N ILE A 75 30.32 -19.42 14.42
CA ILE A 75 29.22 -18.77 13.72
C ILE A 75 29.80 -17.89 12.59
N PRO A 76 29.42 -18.15 11.32
CA PRO A 76 29.87 -17.35 10.19
C PRO A 76 29.49 -15.87 10.29
N LEU A 77 30.37 -14.97 9.81
CA LEU A 77 30.21 -13.51 9.89
C LEU A 77 28.95 -13.00 9.17
N ASP A 78 28.57 -13.63 8.08
CA ASP A 78 27.34 -13.36 7.33
C ASP A 78 26.09 -13.63 8.19
N VAL A 79 26.07 -14.69 8.99
CA VAL A 79 25.00 -14.96 9.96
C VAL A 79 24.98 -13.91 11.07
N ILE A 80 26.14 -13.56 11.63
CA ILE A 80 26.28 -12.54 12.69
C ILE A 80 25.66 -11.20 12.26
N ARG A 81 25.84 -10.82 10.99
CA ARG A 81 25.36 -9.53 10.46
C ARG A 81 23.84 -9.42 10.37
N VAL A 82 23.12 -10.54 10.34
CA VAL A 82 21.68 -10.56 10.07
C VAL A 82 20.84 -10.97 11.27
N VAL A 83 21.45 -11.35 12.40
CA VAL A 83 20.72 -11.70 13.62
C VAL A 83 20.60 -10.51 14.58
N THR A 84 19.55 -10.53 15.40
CA THR A 84 19.29 -9.50 16.41
C THR A 84 20.18 -9.68 17.64
N GLY A 85 20.51 -10.91 17.98
CA GLY A 85 21.43 -11.19 19.08
C GLY A 85 21.56 -12.66 19.44
N TYR A 86 22.20 -12.90 20.58
CA TYR A 86 22.49 -14.23 21.11
C TYR A 86 21.84 -14.44 22.48
N VAL A 87 21.51 -15.70 22.75
CA VAL A 87 21.02 -16.18 24.05
C VAL A 87 21.92 -17.32 24.51
N TRP A 88 22.47 -17.19 25.71
CA TRP A 88 23.39 -18.19 26.28
C TRP A 88 22.61 -19.18 27.14
N LYS A 89 22.33 -20.37 26.61
CA LYS A 89 21.39 -21.34 27.19
C LYS A 89 21.64 -21.69 28.65
N LEU A 90 22.91 -21.72 29.08
CA LEU A 90 23.33 -22.19 30.40
C LEU A 90 23.84 -21.08 31.32
N GLU A 91 23.84 -19.83 30.85
CA GLU A 91 24.45 -18.70 31.58
C GLU A 91 23.48 -17.56 31.87
N ASP A 92 22.42 -17.43 31.07
CA ASP A 92 21.39 -16.41 31.25
C ASP A 92 20.20 -16.96 32.05
N THR A 93 19.52 -16.09 32.82
CA THR A 93 18.26 -16.46 33.48
C THR A 93 17.10 -16.43 32.47
N ALA A 94 16.09 -17.28 32.70
CA ALA A 94 14.90 -17.34 31.86
C ALA A 94 14.20 -15.97 31.75
N ASP A 95 14.07 -15.25 32.87
CA ASP A 95 13.43 -13.92 32.91
C ASP A 95 14.18 -12.89 32.07
N PHE A 96 15.51 -12.89 32.13
CA PHE A 96 16.34 -11.96 31.36
C PHE A 96 16.20 -12.23 29.85
N ILE A 97 16.24 -13.50 29.45
CA ILE A 97 16.02 -13.91 28.05
C ILE A 97 14.61 -13.50 27.61
N ALA A 98 13.59 -13.81 28.42
CA ALA A 98 12.20 -13.51 28.11
C ALA A 98 11.97 -12.01 27.90
N GLY A 99 12.49 -11.17 28.80
CA GLY A 99 12.40 -9.72 28.66
C GLY A 99 13.10 -9.18 27.40
N ARG A 100 14.26 -9.75 27.02
CA ARG A 100 14.95 -9.38 25.78
C ARG A 100 14.14 -9.73 24.54
N VAL A 101 13.56 -10.93 24.50
CA VAL A 101 12.70 -11.37 23.39
C VAL A 101 11.44 -10.50 23.31
N ALA A 102 10.75 -10.28 24.44
CA ALA A 102 9.55 -9.45 24.48
C ALA A 102 9.81 -8.02 24.02
N ASN A 103 10.94 -7.42 24.42
CA ASN A 103 11.34 -6.10 23.95
C ASN A 103 11.65 -6.08 22.45
N ALA A 104 12.31 -7.11 21.91
CA ALA A 104 12.57 -7.22 20.49
C ALA A 104 11.28 -7.36 19.67
N VAL A 105 10.32 -8.16 20.14
CA VAL A 105 8.99 -8.30 19.51
C VAL A 105 8.25 -6.96 19.52
N LYS A 106 8.19 -6.27 20.66
CA LYS A 106 7.56 -4.94 20.78
C LYS A 106 8.21 -3.92 19.84
N ALA A 107 9.54 -3.90 19.75
CA ALA A 107 10.27 -3.01 18.85
C ALA A 107 9.99 -3.34 17.38
N TYR A 108 9.95 -4.62 17.02
CA TYR A 108 9.60 -5.09 15.68
C TYR A 108 8.19 -4.66 15.28
N LEU A 109 7.18 -4.93 16.11
CA LEU A 109 5.80 -4.52 15.85
C LEU A 109 5.68 -3.01 15.60
N ARG A 110 6.35 -2.18 16.39
CA ARG A 110 6.38 -0.72 16.18
C ARG A 110 7.03 -0.31 14.86
N SER A 111 8.06 -1.05 14.43
CA SER A 111 8.82 -0.74 13.21
C SER A 111 8.08 -1.09 11.92
N ILE A 112 7.19 -2.09 11.94
CA ILE A 112 6.44 -2.54 10.76
C ILE A 112 5.09 -1.84 10.60
N MET A 113 4.57 -1.19 11.65
CA MET A 113 3.32 -0.44 11.57
C MET A 113 3.51 0.84 10.75
N PRO A 114 2.66 1.10 9.75
CA PRO A 114 2.65 2.38 9.04
C PRO A 114 2.33 3.55 9.99
N PRO A 115 2.80 4.78 9.71
CA PRO A 115 2.71 5.91 10.65
C PRO A 115 1.32 6.14 11.24
N PHE A 116 0.29 6.24 10.39
CA PHE A 116 -1.08 6.49 10.83
C PHE A 116 -1.67 5.33 11.64
N PHE A 117 -1.49 4.08 11.17
CA PHE A 117 -2.05 2.92 11.86
C PHE A 117 -1.35 2.66 13.21
N GLY A 118 -0.03 2.84 13.28
CA GLY A 118 0.71 2.71 14.53
C GLY A 118 0.24 3.72 15.58
N GLU A 119 0.01 4.97 15.19
CA GLU A 119 -0.52 5.99 16.10
C GLU A 119 -1.97 5.71 16.50
N LEU A 120 -2.79 5.18 15.58
CA LEU A 120 -4.16 4.78 15.88
C LEU A 120 -4.23 3.64 16.90
N VAL A 121 -3.36 2.63 16.77
CA VAL A 121 -3.22 1.54 17.75
C VAL A 121 -2.80 2.11 19.10
N ARG A 122 -1.77 2.98 19.13
CA ARG A 122 -1.30 3.62 20.36
C ARG A 122 -2.42 4.39 21.06
N PHE A 123 -3.16 5.22 20.32
CA PHE A 123 -4.28 5.97 20.88
C PHE A 123 -5.38 5.05 21.41
N ALA A 124 -5.72 3.98 20.67
CA ALA A 124 -6.72 3.03 21.11
C ALA A 124 -6.31 2.31 22.42
N GLU A 125 -5.00 2.16 22.68
CA GLU A 125 -4.43 1.56 23.88
C GLU A 125 -4.18 2.56 25.04
N ASP A 126 -4.41 3.86 24.85
CA ASP A 126 -4.22 4.86 25.93
C ASP A 126 -5.43 4.93 26.89
N TYR A 127 -6.59 4.34 26.55
CA TYR A 127 -7.80 4.29 27.39
C TYR A 127 -8.29 5.65 27.92
N GLU A 128 -8.11 6.70 27.14
CA GLU A 128 -8.57 8.03 27.51
C GLU A 128 -10.07 8.25 27.25
N TYR A 129 -10.75 8.92 28.17
CA TYR A 129 -12.12 9.38 27.95
C TYR A 129 -12.12 10.54 26.95
N SER A 130 -12.82 10.34 25.84
CA SER A 130 -13.06 11.38 24.85
C SER A 130 -14.25 12.26 25.26
N TRP A 131 -14.05 13.59 25.20
CA TRP A 131 -15.10 14.60 25.36
C TRP A 131 -15.40 15.33 24.04
N HIS A 132 -15.09 14.69 22.91
CA HIS A 132 -15.23 15.24 21.57
C HIS A 132 -16.07 14.32 20.67
N THR A 133 -16.26 14.70 19.41
CA THR A 133 -16.88 13.83 18.41
C THR A 133 -15.93 12.70 17.99
N PRO A 134 -16.43 11.51 17.62
CA PRO A 134 -17.85 11.14 17.51
C PRO A 134 -18.58 10.97 18.85
N GLY A 135 -19.87 11.35 18.89
CA GLY A 135 -20.67 11.38 20.12
C GLY A 135 -20.92 10.02 20.79
N HIS A 136 -20.61 8.90 20.11
CA HIS A 136 -20.65 7.59 20.76
C HIS A 136 -19.51 7.37 21.76
N SER A 137 -18.50 8.26 21.78
CA SER A 137 -17.42 8.31 22.78
C SER A 137 -16.77 6.95 23.00
N GLY A 138 -16.11 6.43 21.96
CA GLY A 138 -15.48 5.10 22.00
C GLY A 138 -16.45 3.92 22.05
N GLY A 139 -17.76 4.16 21.85
CA GLY A 139 -18.79 3.11 21.81
C GLY A 139 -19.68 3.08 23.04
N THR A 140 -19.37 3.87 24.08
CA THR A 140 -20.14 3.94 25.34
C THR A 140 -21.61 4.32 25.14
N ALA A 141 -21.94 5.12 24.14
CA ALA A 141 -23.34 5.46 23.86
C ALA A 141 -24.16 4.25 23.39
N PHE A 142 -23.55 3.31 22.68
CA PHE A 142 -24.24 2.12 22.18
C PHE A 142 -24.69 1.19 23.33
N LEU A 143 -23.96 1.18 24.44
CA LEU A 143 -24.30 0.40 25.64
C LEU A 143 -25.60 0.85 26.33
N LYS A 144 -26.20 1.97 25.92
CA LYS A 144 -27.42 2.53 26.51
C LYS A 144 -28.72 1.94 25.94
N SER A 145 -28.65 1.03 24.97
CA SER A 145 -29.84 0.38 24.40
C SER A 145 -29.56 -1.09 24.05
N PRO A 146 -30.55 -2.01 24.13
CA PRO A 146 -30.35 -3.41 23.76
C PRO A 146 -29.81 -3.60 22.33
N THR A 147 -30.34 -2.85 21.35
CA THR A 147 -29.84 -2.90 19.97
C THR A 147 -28.43 -2.35 19.82
N GLY A 148 -28.10 -1.30 20.59
CA GLY A 148 -26.75 -0.75 20.60
C GLY A 148 -25.74 -1.70 21.24
N ILE A 149 -26.10 -2.45 22.29
CA ILE A 149 -25.23 -3.49 22.85
C ILE A 149 -24.91 -4.56 21.79
N ALA A 150 -25.92 -5.03 21.05
CA ALA A 150 -25.70 -5.98 19.97
C ALA A 150 -24.79 -5.41 18.86
N PHE A 151 -24.93 -4.13 18.53
CA PHE A 151 -24.04 -3.44 17.59
C PHE A 151 -22.60 -3.35 18.13
N HIS A 152 -22.44 -3.00 19.40
CA HIS A 152 -21.14 -2.90 20.07
C HIS A 152 -20.43 -4.25 20.11
N GLU A 153 -21.14 -5.33 20.45
CA GLU A 153 -20.59 -6.70 20.45
C GLU A 153 -20.24 -7.16 19.03
N PHE A 154 -21.05 -6.81 18.04
CA PHE A 154 -20.80 -7.20 16.65
C PHE A 154 -19.53 -6.56 16.07
N TYR A 155 -19.32 -5.25 16.28
CA TYR A 155 -18.15 -4.54 15.74
C TYR A 155 -16.93 -4.58 16.66
N GLY A 156 -17.12 -4.71 17.97
CA GLY A 156 -16.07 -4.71 18.97
C GLY A 156 -15.63 -3.32 19.42
N GLU A 157 -15.19 -3.22 20.68
CA GLU A 157 -14.81 -1.95 21.32
C GLU A 157 -13.62 -1.27 20.62
N THR A 158 -12.61 -2.02 20.20
CA THR A 158 -11.40 -1.47 19.56
C THR A 158 -11.71 -0.70 18.28
N MET A 159 -12.62 -1.21 17.45
CA MET A 159 -13.10 -0.49 16.25
C MET A 159 -13.80 0.81 16.64
N LEU A 160 -14.68 0.78 17.63
CA LEU A 160 -15.42 1.96 18.08
C LEU A 160 -14.54 3.00 18.77
N ARG A 161 -13.41 2.59 19.36
CA ARG A 161 -12.41 3.49 19.96
C ARG A 161 -11.45 4.09 18.95
N SER A 162 -11.31 3.45 17.79
CA SER A 162 -10.52 3.97 16.68
C SER A 162 -11.35 4.81 15.70
N ASP A 163 -12.68 4.88 15.86
CA ASP A 163 -13.54 5.85 15.19
C ASP A 163 -13.42 7.23 15.85
N LEU A 164 -12.54 8.06 15.29
CA LEU A 164 -12.08 9.33 15.85
C LEU A 164 -12.29 10.45 14.85
N SER A 165 -12.24 11.69 15.36
CA SER A 165 -12.29 12.89 14.55
C SER A 165 -10.97 13.66 14.64
N VAL A 166 -10.88 14.73 13.84
CA VAL A 166 -9.79 15.73 13.90
C VAL A 166 -9.62 16.38 15.29
N SER A 167 -10.56 16.16 16.20
CA SER A 167 -10.46 16.59 17.60
C SER A 167 -9.34 15.87 18.38
N VAL A 168 -8.73 14.82 17.82
CA VAL A 168 -7.53 14.14 18.34
C VAL A 168 -6.30 14.72 17.62
N PRO A 169 -5.60 15.72 18.19
CA PRO A 169 -4.56 16.45 17.46
C PRO A 169 -3.35 15.60 17.10
N GLN A 170 -3.09 14.53 17.87
CA GLN A 170 -1.99 13.60 17.62
C GLN A 170 -2.12 12.89 16.27
N LEU A 171 -3.35 12.69 15.77
CA LEU A 171 -3.60 12.09 14.47
C LEU A 171 -3.40 13.07 13.30
N GLY A 172 -3.39 14.38 13.57
CA GLY A 172 -3.38 15.41 12.54
C GLY A 172 -4.72 15.52 11.79
N SER A 173 -4.68 16.02 10.56
CA SER A 173 -5.87 16.25 9.74
C SER A 173 -5.68 15.76 8.30
N LEU A 174 -6.62 14.95 7.82
CA LEU A 174 -6.67 14.49 6.44
C LEU A 174 -6.85 15.63 5.44
N MET A 175 -7.65 16.64 5.78
CA MET A 175 -7.92 17.78 4.89
C MET A 175 -6.76 18.78 4.83
N GLU A 176 -5.88 18.77 5.83
CA GLU A 176 -4.72 19.64 5.90
C GLU A 176 -3.41 18.91 5.57
N HIS A 177 -3.46 17.60 5.31
CA HIS A 177 -2.29 16.76 5.05
C HIS A 177 -1.22 16.87 6.16
N SER A 178 -1.67 16.94 7.42
CA SER A 178 -0.84 17.27 8.58
C SER A 178 -0.70 16.09 9.55
N GLY A 179 0.28 16.18 10.46
CA GLY A 179 0.56 15.14 11.46
C GLY A 179 0.87 13.77 10.84
N VAL A 180 0.47 12.71 11.54
CA VAL A 180 0.71 11.31 11.10
C VAL A 180 -0.06 10.93 9.84
N VAL A 181 -1.17 11.62 9.51
CA VAL A 181 -1.85 11.45 8.22
C VAL A 181 -0.94 11.89 7.08
N GLY A 182 -0.38 13.10 7.16
CA GLY A 182 0.57 13.58 6.14
C GLY A 182 1.85 12.74 6.06
N GLU A 183 2.32 12.20 7.19
CA GLU A 183 3.44 11.24 7.19
C GLU A 183 3.08 9.95 6.46
N ALA A 184 1.88 9.42 6.66
CA ALA A 184 1.39 8.24 5.96
C ALA A 184 1.22 8.48 4.46
N GLU A 185 0.75 9.66 4.04
CA GLU A 185 0.69 10.05 2.62
C GLU A 185 2.09 10.09 1.98
N ARG A 186 3.08 10.69 2.66
CA ARG A 186 4.48 10.69 2.19
C ARG A 186 5.09 9.29 2.15
N ALA A 187 4.78 8.45 3.13
CA ALA A 187 5.22 7.06 3.15
C ALA A 187 4.61 6.28 1.96
N ALA A 188 3.31 6.47 1.68
CA ALA A 188 2.65 5.88 0.54
C ALA A 188 3.24 6.38 -0.79
N ALA A 189 3.51 7.68 -0.92
CA ALA A 189 4.17 8.24 -2.11
C ALA A 189 5.52 7.55 -2.40
N LYS A 190 6.33 7.32 -1.36
CA LYS A 190 7.59 6.58 -1.48
C LYS A 190 7.38 5.12 -1.91
N VAL A 191 6.37 4.45 -1.37
CA VAL A 191 6.07 3.04 -1.69
C VAL A 191 5.58 2.88 -3.13
N PHE A 192 4.72 3.77 -3.60
CA PHE A 192 4.14 3.73 -4.94
C PHE A 192 4.97 4.48 -6.00
N GLY A 193 6.08 5.12 -5.60
CA GLY A 193 6.97 5.85 -6.51
C GLY A 193 6.38 7.15 -7.06
N ALA A 194 5.48 7.79 -6.33
CA ALA A 194 4.86 9.07 -6.68
C ALA A 194 5.56 10.24 -5.97
N ASP A 195 5.47 11.45 -6.54
CA ASP A 195 5.95 12.68 -5.87
C ASP A 195 5.04 13.10 -4.71
N ALA A 196 3.73 12.89 -4.88
CA ALA A 196 2.72 13.13 -3.86
C ALA A 196 1.65 12.03 -3.90
N THR A 197 1.01 11.77 -2.76
CA THR A 197 -0.12 10.85 -2.64
C THR A 197 -1.16 11.47 -1.74
N TYR A 198 -2.42 11.33 -2.12
CA TYR A 198 -3.57 11.84 -1.38
C TYR A 198 -4.48 10.68 -1.00
N PHE A 199 -4.84 10.58 0.27
CA PHE A 199 -5.80 9.56 0.70
C PHE A 199 -7.24 10.00 0.43
N VAL A 200 -8.02 9.13 -0.20
CA VAL A 200 -9.41 9.39 -0.59
C VAL A 200 -10.33 8.37 0.07
N THR A 201 -11.22 8.83 0.95
CA THR A 201 -12.11 7.97 1.75
C THR A 201 -13.45 7.66 1.06
N ASN A 202 -13.66 8.14 -0.17
CA ASN A 202 -14.88 7.91 -0.95
C ASN A 202 -14.58 7.28 -2.34
N GLY A 203 -13.56 6.42 -2.38
CA GLY A 203 -13.14 5.61 -3.52
C GLY A 203 -12.60 6.38 -4.73
N THR A 204 -12.10 5.65 -5.73
CA THR A 204 -11.57 6.22 -6.99
C THR A 204 -12.62 7.03 -7.76
N SER A 205 -13.91 6.76 -7.53
CA SER A 205 -14.99 7.60 -8.05
C SER A 205 -14.86 9.06 -7.63
N SER A 206 -14.41 9.32 -6.41
CA SER A 206 -14.15 10.68 -5.90
C SER A 206 -12.76 11.16 -6.31
N ALA A 207 -11.75 10.28 -6.35
CA ALA A 207 -10.43 10.64 -6.82
C ALA A 207 -10.45 11.17 -8.28
N ASN A 208 -11.16 10.50 -9.19
CA ASN A 208 -11.34 10.97 -10.57
C ASN A 208 -11.99 12.36 -10.64
N LYS A 209 -12.95 12.64 -9.74
CA LYS A 209 -13.58 13.97 -9.65
C LYS A 209 -12.60 15.00 -9.12
N MET A 210 -11.80 14.66 -8.11
CA MET A 210 -10.76 15.55 -7.56
C MET A 210 -9.75 15.93 -8.64
N VAL A 211 -9.26 14.96 -9.42
CA VAL A 211 -8.33 15.22 -10.53
C VAL A 211 -8.96 16.15 -11.56
N LEU A 212 -10.17 15.86 -12.05
CA LEU A 212 -10.81 16.72 -13.05
C LEU A 212 -11.07 18.13 -12.50
N HIS A 213 -11.67 18.27 -11.32
CA HIS A 213 -11.91 19.59 -10.72
C HIS A 213 -10.62 20.39 -10.44
N GLY A 214 -9.49 19.72 -10.23
CA GLY A 214 -8.19 20.36 -10.04
C GLY A 214 -7.49 20.74 -11.36
N CYS A 215 -7.86 20.12 -12.48
CA CYS A 215 -7.13 20.27 -13.75
C CYS A 215 -7.88 21.05 -14.83
N VAL A 216 -9.20 21.17 -14.75
CA VAL A 216 -10.01 21.75 -15.85
C VAL A 216 -11.09 22.70 -15.34
N THR A 217 -11.49 23.63 -16.21
CA THR A 217 -12.56 24.61 -16.04
C THR A 217 -13.66 24.41 -17.09
N PRO A 218 -14.86 25.01 -16.92
CA PRO A 218 -15.92 24.89 -17.92
C PRO A 218 -15.45 25.36 -19.30
N GLY A 219 -15.69 24.55 -20.33
CA GLY A 219 -15.23 24.81 -21.71
C GLY A 219 -13.82 24.32 -22.04
N ASP A 220 -13.01 23.90 -21.06
CA ASP A 220 -11.73 23.26 -21.37
C ASP A 220 -11.95 21.90 -22.06
N VAL A 221 -11.09 21.59 -23.02
CA VAL A 221 -11.15 20.31 -23.72
C VAL A 221 -10.41 19.22 -22.94
N VAL A 222 -11.04 18.04 -22.83
CA VAL A 222 -10.43 16.84 -22.23
C VAL A 222 -10.42 15.71 -23.24
N LEU A 223 -9.25 15.12 -23.47
CA LEU A 223 -9.14 13.87 -24.22
C LEU A 223 -9.52 12.72 -23.28
N VAL A 224 -10.58 11.98 -23.59
CA VAL A 224 -11.14 10.97 -22.68
C VAL A 224 -11.21 9.63 -23.38
N ASP A 225 -10.63 8.59 -22.77
CA ASP A 225 -10.86 7.21 -23.19
C ASP A 225 -12.37 6.91 -23.25
N ARG A 226 -12.86 6.44 -24.39
CA ARG A 226 -14.28 6.08 -24.54
C ARG A 226 -14.66 4.90 -23.64
N ASN A 227 -13.69 4.09 -23.20
CA ASN A 227 -13.83 3.08 -22.15
C ASN A 227 -13.60 3.65 -20.74
N CYS A 228 -14.11 4.85 -20.48
CA CYS A 228 -14.02 5.50 -19.17
C CYS A 228 -15.04 4.95 -18.17
N HIS A 229 -14.68 4.93 -16.89
CA HIS A 229 -15.64 4.67 -15.82
C HIS A 229 -16.65 5.82 -15.69
N LYS A 230 -17.89 5.50 -15.27
CA LYS A 230 -18.98 6.49 -15.08
C LYS A 230 -18.61 7.71 -14.22
N SER A 231 -17.62 7.58 -13.32
CA SER A 231 -17.13 8.71 -12.51
C SER A 231 -16.52 9.83 -13.35
N LEU A 232 -15.83 9.49 -14.43
CA LEU A 232 -15.25 10.45 -15.36
C LEU A 232 -16.35 11.18 -16.12
N GLN A 233 -17.38 10.46 -16.60
CA GLN A 233 -18.57 11.08 -17.18
C GLN A 233 -19.25 12.05 -16.19
N HIS A 234 -19.43 11.63 -14.93
CA HIS A 234 -20.00 12.52 -13.91
C HIS A 234 -19.12 13.77 -13.71
N ALA A 235 -17.80 13.62 -13.65
CA ALA A 235 -16.87 14.71 -13.47
C ALA A 235 -16.86 15.69 -14.65
N LEU A 236 -16.91 15.20 -15.89
CA LEU A 236 -17.05 16.03 -17.09
C LEU A 236 -18.35 16.85 -17.04
N THR A 237 -19.47 16.22 -16.66
CA THR A 237 -20.75 16.93 -16.50
C THR A 237 -20.69 18.01 -15.42
N MET A 238 -20.07 17.74 -14.28
CA MET A 238 -19.98 18.70 -13.16
C MET A 238 -19.01 19.86 -13.43
N THR A 239 -17.93 19.60 -14.17
CA THR A 239 -16.94 20.62 -14.53
C THR A 239 -17.36 21.44 -15.74
N GLY A 240 -18.25 20.93 -16.59
CA GLY A 240 -18.60 21.58 -17.85
C GLY A 240 -17.49 21.49 -18.90
N ALA A 241 -16.52 20.59 -18.70
CA ALA A 241 -15.46 20.35 -19.65
C ALA A 241 -15.99 19.64 -20.92
N ILE A 242 -15.36 19.91 -22.06
CA ILE A 242 -15.77 19.38 -23.36
C ILE A 242 -14.99 18.09 -23.64
N PRO A 243 -15.64 16.91 -23.69
CA PRO A 243 -14.94 15.67 -23.97
C PRO A 243 -14.67 15.49 -25.46
N VAL A 244 -13.45 15.09 -25.79
CA VAL A 244 -13.05 14.53 -27.08
C VAL A 244 -12.66 13.07 -26.85
N TYR A 245 -13.37 12.14 -27.48
CA TYR A 245 -13.20 10.72 -27.17
C TYR A 245 -12.09 10.05 -27.99
N LEU A 246 -11.23 9.33 -27.26
CA LEU A 246 -10.24 8.39 -27.80
C LEU A 246 -10.92 7.02 -27.91
N ILE A 247 -10.95 6.45 -29.11
CA ILE A 247 -11.74 5.26 -29.42
C ILE A 247 -10.88 4.00 -29.25
N PRO A 248 -11.21 3.12 -28.29
CA PRO A 248 -10.48 1.87 -28.12
C PRO A 248 -10.80 0.88 -29.25
N SER A 249 -9.88 -0.05 -29.46
CA SER A 249 -10.14 -1.23 -30.29
C SER A 249 -11.11 -2.20 -29.60
N ARG A 250 -11.63 -3.17 -30.35
CA ARG A 250 -12.38 -4.32 -29.78
C ARG A 250 -12.14 -5.56 -30.61
N ASN A 251 -12.17 -6.74 -29.98
CA ASN A 251 -12.12 -8.01 -30.70
C ASN A 251 -13.53 -8.56 -30.98
N HIS A 252 -13.61 -9.72 -31.66
CA HIS A 252 -14.88 -10.32 -32.05
C HIS A 252 -15.69 -10.92 -30.86
N TYR A 253 -15.08 -11.06 -29.69
CA TYR A 253 -15.76 -11.49 -28.46
C TYR A 253 -16.42 -10.32 -27.72
N GLY A 254 -16.17 -9.08 -28.15
CA GLY A 254 -16.65 -7.88 -27.48
C GLY A 254 -15.72 -7.37 -26.37
N ILE A 255 -14.55 -7.99 -26.18
CA ILE A 255 -13.53 -7.50 -25.26
C ILE A 255 -12.98 -6.19 -25.82
N ILE A 256 -12.96 -5.16 -24.97
CA ILE A 256 -12.43 -3.85 -25.32
C ILE A 256 -10.90 -3.90 -25.23
N GLY A 257 -10.26 -3.62 -26.36
CA GLY A 257 -8.82 -3.55 -26.49
C GLY A 257 -8.27 -2.17 -26.14
N PRO A 258 -6.94 -1.98 -26.24
CA PRO A 258 -6.34 -0.67 -26.04
C PRO A 258 -6.72 0.30 -27.16
N ILE A 259 -6.62 1.59 -26.87
CA ILE A 259 -6.58 2.67 -27.86
C ILE A 259 -5.30 2.50 -28.68
N HIS A 260 -5.43 2.53 -30.02
CA HIS A 260 -4.28 2.45 -30.91
C HIS A 260 -3.48 3.76 -30.88
N SER A 261 -2.16 3.68 -31.06
CA SER A 261 -1.26 4.85 -31.08
C SER A 261 -1.63 5.90 -32.14
N SER A 262 -2.37 5.53 -33.18
CA SER A 262 -2.92 6.46 -34.16
C SER A 262 -3.88 7.48 -33.55
N GLU A 263 -4.65 7.10 -32.52
CA GLU A 263 -5.58 8.00 -31.82
C GLU A 263 -4.86 9.04 -30.94
N PHE A 264 -3.59 8.82 -30.61
CA PHE A 264 -2.77 9.75 -29.83
C PHE A 264 -1.97 10.74 -30.69
N GLN A 265 -2.01 10.62 -32.03
CA GLN A 265 -1.24 11.51 -32.91
C GLN A 265 -1.83 12.93 -32.91
N PRO A 266 -1.01 13.98 -32.90
CA PRO A 266 -1.48 15.37 -32.93
C PRO A 266 -2.48 15.65 -34.05
N GLU A 267 -2.23 15.15 -35.26
CA GLU A 267 -3.11 15.38 -36.42
C GLU A 267 -4.48 14.73 -36.22
N THR A 268 -4.52 13.55 -35.58
CA THR A 268 -5.78 12.85 -35.28
C THR A 268 -6.57 13.56 -34.19
N ILE A 269 -5.89 14.05 -33.16
CA ILE A 269 -6.50 14.86 -32.10
C ILE A 269 -7.07 16.16 -32.67
N GLN A 270 -6.30 16.87 -33.51
CA GLN A 270 -6.75 18.09 -34.18
C GLN A 270 -7.96 17.87 -35.09
N ALA A 271 -7.97 16.77 -35.86
CA ALA A 271 -9.15 16.42 -36.65
C ALA A 271 -10.40 16.18 -35.78
N LYS A 272 -10.25 15.50 -34.62
CA LYS A 272 -11.36 15.29 -33.67
C LYS A 272 -11.82 16.58 -33.02
N LEU A 273 -10.91 17.52 -32.73
CA LEU A 273 -11.24 18.83 -32.19
C LEU A 273 -12.08 19.63 -33.19
N ALA A 274 -11.65 19.69 -34.45
CA ALA A 274 -12.35 20.42 -35.51
C ALA A 274 -13.73 19.83 -35.85
N ASP A 275 -13.93 18.51 -35.70
CA ASP A 275 -15.21 17.83 -35.93
C ASP A 275 -16.14 17.86 -34.70
N ASN A 276 -15.65 18.27 -33.52
CA ASN A 276 -16.45 18.26 -32.30
C ASN A 276 -17.36 19.49 -32.21
N PRO A 277 -18.70 19.35 -32.30
CA PRO A 277 -19.63 20.48 -32.30
C PRO A 277 -19.70 21.23 -30.96
N LEU A 278 -19.11 20.67 -29.89
CA LEU A 278 -19.03 21.30 -28.59
C LEU A 278 -17.82 22.22 -28.45
N VAL A 279 -16.79 22.06 -29.30
CA VAL A 279 -15.59 22.89 -29.28
C VAL A 279 -15.86 24.19 -30.03
N GLU A 280 -15.67 25.32 -29.36
CA GLU A 280 -15.81 26.65 -29.97
C GLU A 280 -14.49 27.09 -30.64
N GLY A 281 -14.60 27.79 -31.78
CA GLY A 281 -13.45 28.08 -32.65
C GLY A 281 -13.08 26.88 -33.53
N ASN A 282 -12.31 27.09 -34.60
CA ASN A 282 -11.98 26.06 -35.60
C ASN A 282 -11.02 24.94 -35.08
N GLY A 283 -11.11 24.56 -33.80
CA GLY A 283 -10.24 23.54 -33.20
C GLY A 283 -8.86 24.05 -32.76
N ASP A 284 -8.60 25.36 -32.81
CA ASP A 284 -7.33 25.98 -32.34
C ASP A 284 -7.12 25.90 -30.81
N VAL A 285 -8.01 25.22 -30.09
CA VAL A 285 -7.97 25.06 -28.63
C VAL A 285 -7.22 23.76 -28.28
N GLY A 286 -6.18 23.86 -27.47
CA GLY A 286 -5.46 22.70 -26.94
C GLY A 286 -6.27 21.94 -25.88
N ALA A 287 -5.91 20.67 -25.65
CA ALA A 287 -6.50 19.90 -24.55
C ALA A 287 -5.84 20.23 -23.21
N ALA A 288 -6.63 20.35 -22.15
CA ALA A 288 -6.14 20.64 -20.80
C ALA A 288 -5.73 19.39 -20.00
N LEU A 289 -6.31 18.24 -20.35
CA LEU A 289 -6.11 16.94 -19.70
C LEU A 289 -6.38 15.80 -20.68
N ALA A 290 -5.59 14.73 -20.63
CA ALA A 290 -5.94 13.42 -21.19
C ALA A 290 -6.21 12.41 -20.07
N VAL A 291 -7.20 11.54 -20.27
CA VAL A 291 -7.55 10.46 -19.35
C VAL A 291 -7.55 9.12 -20.08
N VAL A 292 -6.78 8.15 -19.59
CA VAL A 292 -6.68 6.79 -20.15
C VAL A 292 -6.95 5.76 -19.05
N THR A 293 -7.84 4.79 -19.30
CA THR A 293 -8.09 3.69 -18.35
C THR A 293 -6.99 2.63 -18.48
N ASN A 294 -6.17 2.43 -17.45
CA ASN A 294 -5.05 1.49 -17.50
C ASN A 294 -4.92 0.63 -16.22
N SER A 295 -4.99 -0.69 -16.27
CA SER A 295 -5.33 -1.53 -17.42
C SER A 295 -6.79 -1.38 -17.84
N THR A 296 -7.16 -1.96 -18.97
CA THR A 296 -8.58 -2.25 -19.25
C THR A 296 -9.13 -3.22 -18.19
N TYR A 297 -10.46 -3.32 -18.12
CA TYR A 297 -11.14 -4.26 -17.21
C TYR A 297 -10.68 -5.70 -17.41
N ASP A 298 -10.43 -6.10 -18.66
CA ASP A 298 -10.01 -7.45 -19.04
C ASP A 298 -8.47 -7.68 -18.93
N GLY A 299 -7.73 -6.73 -18.34
CA GLY A 299 -6.30 -6.88 -18.04
C GLY A 299 -5.34 -6.51 -19.16
N LEU A 300 -5.79 -5.77 -20.19
CA LEU A 300 -4.89 -5.28 -21.23
C LEU A 300 -4.20 -3.99 -20.75
N CYS A 301 -2.87 -4.01 -20.68
CA CYS A 301 -2.06 -2.94 -20.11
C CYS A 301 -1.34 -2.16 -21.21
N TYR A 302 -1.40 -0.84 -21.15
CA TYR A 302 -0.72 0.03 -22.10
C TYR A 302 0.79 0.04 -21.89
N ASP A 303 1.55 0.33 -22.94
CA ASP A 303 2.90 0.85 -22.80
C ASP A 303 2.78 2.33 -22.41
N VAL A 304 2.98 2.64 -21.12
CA VAL A 304 2.69 3.99 -20.61
C VAL A 304 3.75 5.00 -21.03
N GLN A 305 4.98 4.57 -21.32
CA GLN A 305 6.04 5.46 -21.82
C GLN A 305 5.64 5.98 -23.20
N THR A 306 5.36 5.06 -24.12
CA THR A 306 4.92 5.40 -25.48
C THR A 306 3.62 6.22 -25.44
N THR A 307 2.68 5.85 -24.58
CA THR A 307 1.39 6.55 -24.46
C THR A 307 1.59 7.99 -23.95
N THR A 308 2.43 8.19 -22.94
CA THR A 308 2.72 9.51 -22.38
C THR A 308 3.50 10.37 -23.37
N GLU A 309 4.48 9.82 -24.08
CA GLU A 309 5.25 10.53 -25.12
C GLU A 309 4.36 11.01 -26.29
N LEU A 310 3.40 10.18 -26.73
CA LEU A 310 2.49 10.54 -27.81
C LEU A 310 1.46 11.58 -27.35
N LEU A 311 0.81 11.36 -26.20
CA LEU A 311 -0.15 12.33 -25.66
C LEU A 311 0.51 13.66 -25.28
N GLY A 312 1.75 13.63 -24.79
CA GLY A 312 2.54 14.80 -24.41
C GLY A 312 2.80 15.79 -25.55
N GLN A 313 2.61 15.37 -26.81
CA GLN A 313 2.68 16.28 -27.97
C GLN A 313 1.42 17.15 -28.12
N SER A 314 0.32 16.80 -27.44
CA SER A 314 -0.98 17.46 -27.56
C SER A 314 -1.55 17.96 -26.22
N VAL A 315 -1.05 17.47 -25.09
CA VAL A 315 -1.53 17.83 -23.75
C VAL A 315 -0.43 17.71 -22.69
N ASP A 316 -0.40 18.66 -21.75
CA ASP A 316 0.62 18.72 -20.70
C ASP A 316 0.33 17.79 -19.50
N ARG A 317 -0.90 17.27 -19.39
CA ARG A 317 -1.37 16.48 -18.24
C ARG A 317 -2.01 15.19 -18.69
N VAL A 318 -1.50 14.06 -18.22
CA VAL A 318 -2.05 12.73 -18.47
C VAL A 318 -2.47 12.09 -17.15
N HIS A 319 -3.73 11.66 -17.08
CA HIS A 319 -4.31 10.94 -15.95
C HIS A 319 -4.56 9.49 -16.35
N PHE A 320 -3.81 8.56 -15.74
CA PHE A 320 -4.10 7.13 -15.87
C PHE A 320 -5.08 6.71 -14.77
N ASP A 321 -6.28 6.26 -15.15
CA ASP A 321 -7.25 5.69 -14.21
C ASP A 321 -6.87 4.23 -13.92
N GLU A 322 -6.03 4.04 -12.90
CA GLU A 322 -5.45 2.74 -12.52
C GLU A 322 -6.19 2.03 -11.39
N ALA A 323 -7.51 2.22 -11.30
CA ALA A 323 -8.34 1.63 -10.25
C ALA A 323 -8.20 0.09 -10.13
N TRP A 324 -7.97 -0.61 -11.25
CA TRP A 324 -7.78 -2.07 -11.30
C TRP A 324 -6.32 -2.51 -11.17
N PHE A 325 -5.36 -1.58 -11.16
CA PHE A 325 -3.97 -1.89 -11.50
C PHE A 325 -2.94 -1.32 -10.51
N GLY A 326 -3.37 -0.88 -9.32
CA GLY A 326 -2.47 -0.30 -8.31
C GLY A 326 -1.34 -1.22 -7.81
N TYR A 327 -1.43 -2.54 -8.00
CA TYR A 327 -0.38 -3.48 -7.62
C TYR A 327 0.80 -3.55 -8.62
N ALA A 328 0.65 -2.94 -9.81
CA ALA A 328 1.64 -3.03 -10.89
C ALA A 328 3.05 -2.56 -10.47
N ALA A 329 3.12 -1.56 -9.58
CA ALA A 329 4.37 -1.01 -9.05
C ALA A 329 5.27 -2.02 -8.32
N PHE A 330 4.71 -3.16 -7.89
CA PHE A 330 5.42 -4.18 -7.11
C PHE A 330 5.80 -5.41 -7.93
N GLY A 331 5.30 -5.54 -9.17
CA GLY A 331 5.60 -6.67 -10.05
C GLY A 331 6.58 -6.27 -11.16
N PRO A 332 7.78 -6.88 -11.26
CA PRO A 332 8.75 -6.51 -12.29
C PRO A 332 8.24 -6.75 -13.72
N MET A 333 7.27 -7.64 -13.91
CA MET A 333 6.63 -7.89 -15.21
C MET A 333 5.81 -6.72 -15.74
N TYR A 334 5.43 -5.75 -14.89
CA TYR A 334 4.61 -4.60 -15.25
C TYR A 334 5.43 -3.32 -15.44
N GLU A 335 6.76 -3.38 -15.37
CA GLU A 335 7.59 -2.20 -15.55
C GLU A 335 7.33 -1.53 -16.92
N GLY A 336 7.16 -0.20 -16.92
CA GLY A 336 6.74 0.55 -18.10
C GLY A 336 5.27 0.37 -18.51
N ARG A 337 4.43 -0.25 -17.66
CA ARG A 337 3.00 -0.50 -17.93
C ARG A 337 2.02 0.20 -16.98
N TYR A 338 2.50 0.96 -16.01
CA TYR A 338 1.70 1.72 -15.04
C TYR A 338 2.22 3.16 -14.91
N GLY A 339 1.35 4.12 -14.60
CA GLY A 339 1.65 5.54 -14.67
C GLY A 339 2.89 5.96 -13.85
N MET A 340 3.07 5.37 -12.66
CA MET A 340 4.22 5.66 -11.78
C MET A 340 5.45 4.80 -12.06
N HIS A 341 5.66 4.35 -13.30
CA HIS A 341 6.82 3.53 -13.68
C HIS A 341 8.18 4.19 -13.33
N ARG A 342 9.25 3.40 -13.28
CA ARG A 342 10.58 3.82 -12.80
C ARG A 342 11.50 4.38 -13.91
N GLY A 343 10.98 4.44 -15.13
CA GLY A 343 11.64 5.02 -16.30
C GLY A 343 11.54 6.55 -16.36
N PRO A 344 12.01 7.18 -17.45
CA PRO A 344 11.85 8.62 -17.69
C PRO A 344 10.37 9.03 -17.71
N ARG A 345 10.02 10.10 -17.00
CA ARG A 345 8.64 10.64 -16.88
C ARG A 345 8.57 12.05 -17.42
#